data_AF-A0A2S9F7U7-F1
#
_entry.id   AF-A0A2S9F7U7-F1
#
_cell.length_a   1.000
_cell.length_b   1.000
_cell.length_c   1.000
_cell.angle_alpha   90.00
_cell.angle_beta   90.00
_cell.angle_gamma   90.00
#
_symmetry.space_group_name_H-M   'P 1'
#
loop_
_entity.id
_entity.type
_entity.pdbx_description
1 polymer ?
#
loop_
_entity_poly.entity_id
_entity_poly.type
_entity_poly.pdbx_seq_one_letter_code
_entity_poly.pdbx_strand_id
1 'polypeptide(L)'
;TYANAVLAEAMIATGVALDDPALRQRGLDLLEWLLTIETFDGHLSPTPDGGRGPGDAQPAFDQQPIEVASIADACARAATTDPRALWPEAVVSAAAWFQGDNDVELPMWDPQTGGGFDGLHADRVNLNQGAESTLAVISTMQQARRFSPVPQ
;
A
#
# COMPACT_ATOMS: atom_id res chain seq x y z
N THR A 1 -12.93 -1.22 8.63
CA THR A 1 -12.09 -2.40 8.36
C THR A 1 -10.87 -1.90 7.61
N TYR A 2 -9.69 -2.41 7.96
CA TYR A 2 -8.43 -2.03 7.32
C TYR A 2 -8.08 -2.97 6.15
N ALA A 3 -6.99 -2.66 5.46
CA ALA A 3 -6.40 -3.41 4.37
C ALA A 3 -7.33 -3.47 3.15
N ASN A 4 -7.74 -2.29 2.66
CA ASN A 4 -8.74 -2.14 1.60
C ASN A 4 -8.40 -2.91 0.32
N ALA A 5 -7.11 -3.09 0.02
CA ALA A 5 -6.64 -3.78 -1.18
C ALA A 5 -6.78 -5.31 -1.12
N VAL A 6 -7.02 -5.91 0.06
CA VAL A 6 -7.11 -7.39 0.23
C VAL A 6 -8.23 -7.99 -0.62
N LEU A 7 -9.37 -7.30 -0.76
CA LEU A 7 -10.47 -7.79 -1.59
C LEU A 7 -10.05 -7.88 -3.06
N ALA A 8 -9.42 -6.82 -3.58
CA ALA A 8 -8.96 -6.80 -4.96
C ALA A 8 -7.88 -7.87 -5.20
N GLU A 9 -6.93 -8.01 -4.27
CA GLU A 9 -5.92 -9.08 -4.32
C GLU A 9 -6.57 -10.47 -4.40
N ALA A 10 -7.53 -10.74 -3.51
CA ALA A 10 -8.23 -12.03 -3.46
C ALA A 10 -8.99 -12.34 -4.76
N MET A 11 -9.62 -11.33 -5.38
CA MET A 11 -10.29 -11.46 -6.67
C MET A 11 -9.28 -11.79 -7.79
N ILE A 12 -8.14 -11.12 -7.83
CA ILE A 12 -7.07 -11.41 -8.81
C ILE A 12 -6.56 -12.84 -8.61
N ALA A 13 -6.22 -13.21 -7.37
CA ALA A 13 -5.70 -14.54 -7.03
C ALA A 13 -6.68 -15.65 -7.43
N THR A 14 -7.95 -15.49 -7.06
CA THR A 14 -9.00 -16.47 -7.34
C THR A 14 -9.30 -16.56 -8.84
N GLY A 15 -9.33 -15.42 -9.54
CA GLY A 15 -9.53 -15.39 -10.98
C GLY A 15 -8.40 -16.10 -11.75
N VAL A 16 -7.16 -16.02 -11.28
CA VAL A 16 -6.05 -16.82 -11.83
C VAL A 16 -6.23 -18.30 -11.51
N ALA A 17 -6.49 -18.65 -10.24
CA ALA A 17 -6.55 -20.04 -9.80
C ALA A 17 -7.70 -20.84 -10.45
N LEU A 18 -8.80 -20.17 -10.79
CA LEU A 18 -10.00 -20.78 -11.39
C LEU A 18 -10.08 -20.58 -12.92
N ASP A 19 -9.09 -19.95 -13.54
CA ASP A 19 -9.13 -19.52 -14.95
C ASP A 19 -10.39 -18.70 -15.28
N ASP A 20 -10.77 -17.81 -14.36
CA ASP A 20 -11.89 -16.86 -14.53
C ASP A 20 -11.34 -15.46 -14.88
N PRO A 21 -11.26 -15.12 -16.19
CA PRO A 21 -10.75 -13.84 -16.63
C PRO A 21 -11.64 -12.67 -16.21
N ALA A 22 -12.95 -12.88 -16.03
CA ALA A 22 -13.88 -11.81 -15.65
C ALA A 22 -13.74 -11.45 -14.16
N LEU A 23 -13.48 -12.42 -13.29
CA LEU A 23 -13.17 -12.16 -11.88
C LEU A 23 -11.82 -11.48 -11.72
N ARG A 24 -10.79 -11.97 -12.44
CA ARG A 24 -9.46 -11.36 -12.45
C ARG A 24 -9.52 -9.90 -12.89
N GLN A 25 -10.20 -9.61 -13.99
CA GLN A 25 -10.33 -8.25 -14.51
C GLN A 25 -11.02 -7.32 -13.52
N ARG A 26 -12.13 -7.76 -12.89
CA ARG A 26 -12.81 -6.97 -11.85
C ARG A 26 -11.90 -6.66 -10.66
N GLY A 27 -11.02 -7.58 -10.28
CA GLY A 27 -10.03 -7.34 -9.24
C GLY A 27 -8.99 -6.28 -9.63
N LEU A 28 -8.49 -6.33 -10.87
CA LEU A 28 -7.58 -5.31 -11.41
C LEU A 28 -8.26 -3.93 -11.47
N ASP A 29 -9.47 -3.85 -12.00
CA ASP A 29 -10.23 -2.60 -12.10
C ASP A 29 -10.49 -1.99 -10.72
N LEU A 30 -10.83 -2.83 -9.72
CA LEU A 30 -11.04 -2.39 -8.35
C LEU A 30 -9.74 -1.87 -7.72
N LEU A 31 -8.61 -2.54 -7.95
CA LEU A 31 -7.32 -2.12 -7.41
C LEU A 31 -6.85 -0.80 -8.02
N GLU A 32 -7.00 -0.62 -9.33
CA GLU A 32 -6.66 0.62 -10.03
C GLU A 32 -7.52 1.80 -9.55
N TRP A 33 -8.83 1.56 -9.36
CA TRP A 33 -9.70 2.54 -8.73
C TRP A 33 -9.23 2.88 -7.32
N LEU A 34 -8.89 1.89 -6.51
CA LEU A 34 -8.41 2.11 -5.14
C LEU A 34 -7.12 2.94 -5.14
N LEU A 35 -6.14 2.62 -5.99
CA LEU A 35 -4.91 3.41 -6.14
C LEU A 35 -5.21 4.87 -6.48
N THR A 36 -6.21 5.14 -7.31
CA THR A 36 -6.64 6.50 -7.65
C THR A 36 -7.16 7.25 -6.41
N ILE A 37 -7.88 6.55 -5.52
CA ILE A 37 -8.43 7.12 -4.29
C ILE A 37 -7.34 7.30 -3.22
N GLU A 38 -6.38 6.39 -3.15
CA GLU A 38 -5.32 6.36 -2.13
C GLU A 38 -4.02 7.05 -2.54
N THR A 39 -4.04 7.81 -3.64
CA THR A 39 -2.93 8.65 -4.10
C THR A 39 -3.33 10.11 -4.02
N PHE A 40 -2.49 10.94 -3.41
CA PHE A 40 -2.68 12.38 -3.36
C PHE A 40 -1.32 13.07 -3.47
N ASP A 41 -1.28 14.18 -4.20
CA ASP A 41 -0.07 14.99 -4.42
C ASP A 41 1.19 14.22 -4.90
N GLY A 42 0.99 13.07 -5.57
CA GLY A 42 2.07 12.28 -6.17
C GLY A 42 2.58 11.11 -5.33
N HIS A 43 2.11 10.95 -4.09
CA HIS A 43 2.45 9.82 -3.21
C HIS A 43 1.20 9.13 -2.66
N LEU A 44 1.38 8.00 -1.98
CA LEU A 44 0.27 7.33 -1.30
C LEU A 44 -0.21 8.16 -0.10
N SER A 45 -1.49 8.48 -0.07
CA SER A 45 -2.19 9.10 1.06
C SER A 45 -3.38 8.21 1.44
N PRO A 46 -3.14 7.03 2.06
CA PRO A 46 -4.19 6.08 2.37
C PRO A 46 -5.32 6.67 3.22
N THR A 47 -6.52 6.11 3.06
CA THR A 47 -7.67 6.39 3.89
C THR A 47 -7.34 6.12 5.36
N PRO A 48 -7.60 7.06 6.27
CA PRO A 48 -7.33 6.87 7.69
C PRO A 48 -8.30 5.88 8.33
N ASP A 49 -8.04 5.50 9.58
CA ASP A 49 -8.87 4.54 10.33
C ASP A 49 -10.35 4.94 10.46
N GLY A 50 -10.62 6.24 10.58
CA GLY A 50 -11.96 6.83 10.64
C GLY A 50 -12.71 6.81 9.31
N GLY A 51 -12.05 6.40 8.22
CA GLY A 51 -12.59 6.44 6.87
C GLY A 51 -12.51 7.83 6.22
N ARG A 52 -12.86 7.88 4.93
CA ARG A 52 -12.96 9.11 4.14
C ARG A 52 -14.24 9.06 3.31
N GLY A 53 -15.10 10.05 3.48
CA GLY A 53 -16.36 10.20 2.76
C GLY A 53 -16.23 11.00 1.46
N PRO A 54 -17.28 11.01 0.62
CA PRO A 54 -17.30 11.81 -0.59
C PRO A 54 -17.21 13.33 -0.27
N GLY A 55 -16.14 13.97 -0.71
CA GLY A 55 -15.90 15.41 -0.52
C GLY A 55 -15.10 15.78 0.72
N ASP A 56 -14.69 14.80 1.53
CA ASP A 56 -13.73 15.04 2.60
C ASP A 56 -12.38 15.46 2.02
N ALA A 57 -11.70 16.36 2.73
CA ALA A 57 -10.41 16.90 2.30
C ALA A 57 -9.30 15.83 2.33
N GLN A 58 -8.31 16.02 1.46
CA GLN A 58 -7.04 15.30 1.50
C GLN A 58 -5.90 16.29 1.83
N PRO A 59 -4.83 15.83 2.51
CA PRO A 59 -4.70 14.50 3.09
C PRO A 59 -5.59 14.30 4.32
N ALA A 60 -5.80 13.04 4.69
CA ALA A 60 -6.49 12.67 5.92
C ALA A 60 -5.55 11.81 6.77
N PHE A 61 -5.69 11.85 8.10
CA PHE A 61 -4.66 11.38 9.03
C PHE A 61 -5.17 10.35 10.01
N ASP A 62 -4.22 9.69 10.67
CA ASP A 62 -4.32 8.35 11.26
C ASP A 62 -4.22 7.24 10.19
N GLN A 63 -3.33 7.46 9.22
CA GLN A 63 -3.04 6.49 8.16
C GLN A 63 -2.27 5.32 8.74
N GLN A 64 -2.68 4.11 8.40
CA GLN A 64 -2.14 2.89 8.98
C GLN A 64 -1.18 2.17 8.02
N PRO A 65 -0.02 1.68 8.48
CA PRO A 65 0.93 0.89 7.69
C PRO A 65 0.31 -0.31 6.97
N ILE A 66 -0.70 -0.94 7.58
CA ILE A 66 -1.37 -2.11 7.01
C ILE A 66 -2.09 -1.80 5.69
N GLU A 67 -2.61 -0.57 5.51
CA GLU A 67 -3.19 -0.16 4.22
C GLU A 67 -2.12 -0.17 3.13
N VAL A 68 -0.98 0.47 3.41
CA VAL A 68 0.16 0.59 2.49
C VAL A 68 0.72 -0.79 2.12
N ALA A 69 0.88 -1.68 3.11
CA ALA A 69 1.33 -3.04 2.87
C ALA A 69 0.35 -3.85 2.03
N SER A 70 -0.95 -3.72 2.30
CA SER A 70 -1.98 -4.41 1.49
C SER A 70 -2.00 -3.93 0.04
N ILE A 71 -1.79 -2.62 -0.20
CA ILE A 71 -1.67 -2.05 -1.54
C ILE A 71 -0.43 -2.62 -2.25
N ALA A 72 0.71 -2.68 -1.58
CA ALA A 72 1.94 -3.25 -2.14
C ALA A 72 1.76 -4.73 -2.52
N ASP A 73 1.17 -5.54 -1.65
CA ASP A 73 0.93 -6.97 -1.89
C ASP A 73 -0.06 -7.19 -3.05
N ALA A 74 -1.15 -6.43 -3.09
CA ALA A 74 -2.13 -6.48 -4.17
C ALA A 74 -1.53 -6.08 -5.53
N CYS A 75 -0.73 -5.00 -5.56
CA CYS A 75 -0.07 -4.54 -6.78
C CYS A 75 1.00 -5.53 -7.25
N ALA A 76 1.79 -6.09 -6.33
CA ALA A 76 2.75 -7.13 -6.67
C ALA A 76 2.08 -8.35 -7.30
N ARG A 77 0.88 -8.74 -6.81
CA ARG A 77 0.08 -9.79 -7.44
C ARG A 77 -0.43 -9.38 -8.81
N ALA A 78 -0.99 -8.19 -8.95
CA ALA A 78 -1.51 -7.68 -10.21
C ALA A 78 -0.44 -7.72 -11.31
N ALA A 79 0.80 -7.30 -10.99
CA ALA A 79 1.94 -7.31 -11.89
C ALA A 79 2.30 -8.70 -12.46
N THR A 80 1.91 -9.80 -11.79
CA THR A 80 2.14 -11.16 -12.31
C THR A 80 1.16 -11.55 -13.44
N THR A 81 0.08 -10.77 -13.62
CA THR A 81 -1.02 -11.11 -14.54
C THR A 81 -1.32 -10.02 -15.56
N ASP A 82 -0.91 -8.78 -15.27
CA ASP A 82 -1.14 -7.58 -16.07
C ASP A 82 0.19 -6.81 -16.21
N PRO A 83 0.71 -6.60 -17.44
CA PRO A 83 2.02 -6.02 -17.67
C PRO A 83 2.08 -4.49 -17.50
N ARG A 84 0.99 -3.82 -17.13
CA ARG A 84 0.99 -2.36 -16.94
C ARG A 84 1.98 -1.93 -15.85
N ALA A 85 2.70 -0.85 -16.12
CA ALA A 85 3.73 -0.30 -15.23
C ALA A 85 3.17 0.26 -13.91
N LEU A 86 1.88 0.61 -13.88
CA LEU A 86 1.23 1.17 -12.70
C LEU A 86 1.33 0.26 -11.45
N TRP A 87 1.40 -1.07 -11.65
CA TRP A 87 1.52 -2.03 -10.55
C TRP A 87 2.88 -2.01 -9.87
N PRO A 88 4.01 -2.23 -10.56
CA PRO A 88 5.32 -2.10 -9.94
C PRO A 88 5.60 -0.66 -9.45
N GLU A 89 5.10 0.38 -10.14
CA GLU A 89 5.21 1.77 -9.68
C GLU A 89 4.52 1.99 -8.34
N ALA A 90 3.31 1.43 -8.15
CA ALA A 90 2.60 1.50 -6.87
C ALA A 90 3.33 0.74 -5.74
N VAL A 91 3.97 -0.39 -6.04
CA VAL A 91 4.81 -1.10 -5.05
C VAL A 91 6.00 -0.23 -4.62
N VAL A 92 6.64 0.46 -5.56
CA VAL A 92 7.74 1.38 -5.27
C VAL A 92 7.25 2.57 -4.43
N SER A 93 6.10 3.15 -4.78
CA SER A 93 5.47 4.23 -4.02
C SER A 93 5.11 3.80 -2.58
N ALA A 94 4.60 2.58 -2.39
CA ALA A 94 4.36 2.03 -1.06
C ALA A 94 5.64 1.92 -0.21
N ALA A 95 6.75 1.51 -0.81
CA ALA A 95 8.04 1.50 -0.10
C ALA A 95 8.57 2.93 0.15
N ALA A 96 8.33 3.88 -0.75
CA ALA A 96 8.69 5.28 -0.58
C ALA A 96 7.91 5.92 0.58
N TRP A 97 6.63 5.58 0.74
CA TRP A 97 5.80 6.03 1.87
C TRP A 97 6.43 5.68 3.23
N PHE A 98 6.94 4.46 3.37
CA PHE A 98 7.67 4.07 4.58
C PHE A 98 8.97 4.85 4.78
N GLN A 99 9.61 5.31 3.70
CA GLN A 99 10.83 6.11 3.73
C GLN A 99 10.58 7.61 3.97
N GLY A 100 9.32 8.05 4.02
CA GLY A 100 8.95 9.44 4.24
C GLY A 100 8.35 10.13 3.03
N ASP A 101 8.13 9.46 1.90
CA ASP A 101 7.35 10.01 0.79
C ASP A 101 5.85 9.87 1.10
N ASN A 102 5.41 10.64 2.10
CA ASN A 102 4.07 10.64 2.67
C ASN A 102 3.67 12.05 3.11
N ASP A 103 2.43 12.22 3.55
CA ASP A 103 1.82 13.54 3.80
C ASP A 103 2.50 14.40 4.88
N VAL A 104 3.41 13.83 5.68
CA VAL A 104 4.14 14.56 6.75
C VAL A 104 5.65 14.54 6.53
N GLU A 105 6.13 13.93 5.44
CA GLU A 105 7.56 13.83 5.12
C GLU A 105 8.39 13.13 6.23
N LEU A 106 7.79 12.18 6.96
CA LEU A 106 8.42 11.48 8.08
C LEU A 106 8.55 9.98 7.82
N PRO A 107 9.70 9.34 8.13
CA PRO A 107 9.84 7.90 7.97
C PRO A 107 8.90 7.15 8.91
N MET A 108 8.29 6.08 8.41
CA MET A 108 7.35 5.22 9.14
C MET A 108 8.00 3.94 9.68
N TRP A 109 9.31 3.96 9.86
CA TRP A 109 10.08 2.90 10.50
C TRP A 109 11.36 3.45 11.15
N ASP A 110 11.87 2.71 12.12
CA ASP A 110 13.12 3.02 12.82
C ASP A 110 14.27 2.20 12.21
N PRO A 111 15.28 2.84 11.59
CA PRO A 111 16.40 2.13 10.97
C PRO A 111 17.36 1.47 11.97
N GLN A 112 17.34 1.85 13.25
CA GLN A 112 18.20 1.24 14.27
C GLN A 112 17.63 -0.09 14.76
N THR A 113 16.31 -0.19 14.87
CA THR A 113 15.62 -1.37 15.40
C THR A 113 14.97 -2.23 14.31
N GLY A 114 14.67 -1.64 13.15
CA GLY A 114 13.88 -2.25 12.08
C GLY A 114 12.37 -2.25 12.34
N GLY A 115 11.90 -1.64 13.44
CA GLY A 115 10.48 -1.61 13.78
C GLY A 115 9.69 -0.60 12.96
N GLY A 116 8.47 -0.97 12.56
CA GLY A 116 7.54 -0.07 11.86
C GLY A 116 6.71 0.75 12.84
N PHE A 117 6.45 2.02 12.54
CA PHE A 117 5.60 2.90 13.34
C PHE A 117 4.11 2.68 13.05
N ASP A 118 3.26 2.82 14.05
CA ASP A 118 1.88 2.31 14.05
C ASP A 118 0.90 3.19 13.24
N GLY A 119 1.20 4.46 13.05
CA GLY A 119 0.32 5.37 12.33
C GLY A 119 0.93 6.74 12.02
N LEU A 120 0.43 7.37 10.97
CA LEU A 120 0.81 8.72 10.55
C LEU A 120 -0.30 9.71 10.92
N HIS A 121 -0.02 10.57 11.90
CA HIS A 121 -0.91 11.66 12.30
C HIS A 121 -0.52 12.96 11.59
N ALA A 122 -1.39 13.97 11.64
CA ALA A 122 -1.20 15.26 10.97
C ALA A 122 0.12 15.99 11.26
N ASP A 123 0.69 15.75 12.44
CA ASP A 123 1.86 16.47 12.95
C ASP A 123 3.01 15.55 13.39
N ARG A 124 2.80 14.23 13.38
CA ARG A 124 3.74 13.26 13.96
C ARG A 124 3.49 11.84 13.51
N VAL A 125 4.49 11.00 13.76
CA VAL A 125 4.35 9.54 13.72
C VAL A 125 3.96 8.99 15.09
N ASN A 126 3.12 7.96 15.11
CA ASN A 126 2.90 7.14 16.30
C ASN A 126 4.07 6.16 16.46
N LEU A 127 4.98 6.45 17.38
CA LEU A 127 6.24 5.71 17.57
C LEU A 127 6.08 4.28 18.12
N ASN A 128 4.86 3.81 18.35
CA ASN A 128 4.63 2.42 18.74
C ASN A 128 5.16 1.48 17.64
N GLN A 129 5.93 0.48 18.05
CA GLN A 129 6.53 -0.52 17.15
C GLN A 129 5.85 -1.88 17.34
N GLY A 130 4.57 -1.95 16.96
CA GLY A 130 3.78 -3.17 17.02
C GLY A 130 4.27 -4.24 16.03
N ALA A 131 3.83 -5.47 16.23
CA ALA A 131 4.12 -6.57 15.30
C ALA A 131 3.50 -6.32 13.92
N GLU A 132 2.29 -5.75 13.87
CA GLU A 132 1.58 -5.46 12.61
C GLU A 132 2.34 -4.43 11.76
N SER A 133 2.62 -3.25 12.32
CA SER A 133 3.35 -2.18 11.62
C SER A 133 4.76 -2.61 11.19
N THR A 134 5.43 -3.42 12.01
CA THR A 134 6.73 -3.99 11.68
C THR A 134 6.65 -4.98 10.53
N LEU A 135 5.65 -5.87 10.52
CA LEU A 135 5.43 -6.78 9.39
C LEU A 135 5.02 -6.02 8.12
N ALA A 136 4.26 -4.94 8.25
CA ALA A 136 3.85 -4.11 7.13
C ALA A 136 5.07 -3.52 6.39
N VAL A 137 6.00 -2.88 7.10
CA VAL A 137 7.23 -2.35 6.46
C VAL A 137 8.08 -3.47 5.87
N ILE A 138 8.25 -4.59 6.58
CA ILE A 138 9.06 -5.72 6.09
C ILE A 138 8.46 -6.28 4.79
N SER A 139 7.14 -6.54 4.75
CA SER A 139 6.47 -7.08 3.57
C SER A 139 6.61 -6.14 2.38
N THR A 140 6.30 -4.85 2.58
CA THR A 140 6.40 -3.83 1.52
C THR A 140 7.82 -3.73 0.96
N MET A 141 8.83 -3.70 1.82
CA MET A 141 10.23 -3.65 1.38
C MET A 141 10.65 -4.92 0.63
N GLN A 142 10.13 -6.09 1.01
CA GLN A 142 10.37 -7.34 0.27
C GLN A 142 9.73 -7.31 -1.12
N GLN A 143 8.51 -6.77 -1.25
CA GLN A 143 7.87 -6.60 -2.55
C GLN A 143 8.66 -5.62 -3.43
N ALA A 144 9.04 -4.45 -2.91
CA ALA A 144 9.80 -3.46 -3.67
C ALA A 144 11.15 -4.00 -4.17
N ARG A 145 11.82 -4.86 -3.39
CA ARG A 145 13.06 -5.54 -3.85
C ARG A 145 12.83 -6.44 -5.08
N ARG A 146 11.65 -7.02 -5.27
CA ARG A 146 11.33 -7.84 -6.45
C ARG A 146 11.22 -7.01 -7.73
N PHE A 147 10.91 -5.73 -7.60
CA PHE A 147 10.74 -4.79 -8.72
C PHE A 147 11.90 -3.79 -8.84
N SER A 148 12.93 -3.89 -7.99
CA SER A 148 14.11 -3.05 -8.09
C SER A 148 14.98 -3.47 -9.28
N PRO A 149 15.42 -2.54 -10.14
CA PRO A 149 16.29 -2.85 -11.27
C PRO A 149 17.75 -3.09 -10.86
N VAL A 150 18.10 -2.93 -9.58
CA VAL A 150 19.47 -3.17 -9.08
C VAL A 150 19.68 -4.67 -8.87
N PRO A 151 20.61 -5.33 -9.60
CA PRO A 151 20.90 -6.74 -9.40
C PRO A 151 21.46 -6.99 -7.99
N GLN A 152 21.11 -8.13 -7.39
CA GLN A 152 21.71 -8.64 -6.15
C GLN A 152 23.16 -9.10 -6.37
#